data_AF-A0A968KQ19-F1
#
_entry.id   AF-A0A968KQ19-F1
#
_cell.length_a   1.000
_cell.length_b   1.000
_cell.length_c   1.000
_cell.angle_alpha   90.00
_cell.angle_beta   90.00
_cell.angle_gamma   90.00
#
_symmetry.space_group_name_H-M   'P 1'
#
loop_
_entity.id
_entity.type
_entity.pdbx_description
1 polymer ?
#
loop_
_entity_poly.entity_id
_entity_poly.type
_entity_poly.pdbx_seq_one_letter_code
_entity_poly.pdbx_strand_id
1 'polypeptide(L)'
;ICPVDETVERAKRFTADGFRILKLKGGNNPEEDARRLIKVAEELGDGIRLRFDANQGYSRSQALEFLKAVEDIPLELLEQPTGKEDNASLGHIASNSTVPVMADESLLSLMDAFKLA
;
A
#
# COMPACT_ATOMS: atom_id res chain seq x y z
N ILE A 1 -6.80 5.30 -11.99
CA ILE A 1 -5.43 5.50 -11.46
C ILE A 1 -4.72 6.44 -12.43
N CYS A 2 -4.08 7.51 -11.96
CA CYS A 2 -3.37 8.45 -12.83
C CYS A 2 -2.05 7.85 -13.37
N PRO A 3 -1.55 8.32 -14.53
CA PRO A 3 -0.24 7.94 -15.04
C PRO A 3 0.89 8.19 -14.03
N VAL A 4 2.01 7.48 -14.18
CA VAL A 4 3.15 7.57 -13.24
C VAL A 4 3.69 8.99 -13.14
N ASP A 5 3.92 9.65 -14.28
CA ASP A 5 4.47 11.01 -14.29
C ASP A 5 3.54 12.01 -13.60
N GLU A 6 2.23 11.91 -13.83
CA GLU A 6 1.25 12.74 -13.13
C GLU A 6 1.23 12.45 -11.62
N THR A 7 1.42 11.19 -11.22
CA THR A 7 1.49 10.79 -9.81
C THR A 7 2.70 11.42 -9.13
N VAL A 8 3.87 11.38 -9.78
CA VAL A 8 5.11 12.00 -9.29
C VAL A 8 4.93 13.51 -9.12
N GLU A 9 4.38 14.19 -10.12
CA GLU A 9 4.18 15.64 -10.06
C GLU A 9 3.23 16.04 -8.93
N ARG A 10 2.16 15.27 -8.72
CA ARG A 10 1.26 15.49 -7.58
C ARG A 10 1.96 15.24 -6.24
N ALA A 11 2.77 14.19 -6.17
CA ALA A 11 3.53 13.86 -4.97
C ALA A 11 4.51 14.99 -4.61
N LYS A 12 5.27 15.50 -5.58
CA LYS A 12 6.19 16.65 -5.41
C LYS A 12 5.46 17.92 -4.95
N ARG A 13 4.25 18.18 -5.46
CA ARG A 13 3.43 19.31 -4.99
C ARG A 13 3.04 19.16 -3.53
N PHE A 14 2.53 17.99 -3.12
CA PHE A 14 2.18 17.77 -1.72
C PHE A 14 3.40 17.85 -0.80
N THR A 15 4.57 17.37 -1.21
CA THR A 15 5.77 17.51 -0.36
C THR A 15 6.21 18.96 -0.22
N ALA A 16 6.09 19.76 -1.29
CA ALA A 16 6.31 21.20 -1.27
C ALA A 16 5.31 21.96 -0.37
N ASP A 17 4.07 21.51 -0.32
CA ASP A 17 3.02 22.02 0.58
C ASP A 17 3.25 21.62 2.06
N GLY A 18 4.32 20.87 2.35
CA GLY A 18 4.72 20.52 3.72
C GLY A 18 4.24 19.16 4.19
N PHE A 19 3.54 18.38 3.35
CA PHE A 19 3.18 17.01 3.70
C PHE A 19 4.44 16.13 3.81
N ARG A 20 4.41 15.19 4.77
CA ARG A 20 5.54 14.27 5.07
C ARG A 20 5.15 12.79 5.00
N ILE A 21 3.86 12.51 4.83
CA ILE A 21 3.32 11.18 4.62
C ILE A 21 2.41 11.27 3.41
N LEU A 22 2.65 10.44 2.39
CA LEU A 22 1.81 10.35 1.21
C LEU A 22 1.25 8.92 1.10
N LYS A 23 -0.06 8.83 0.87
CA LYS A 23 -0.74 7.56 0.58
C LYS A 23 -1.04 7.47 -0.90
N LEU A 24 -0.48 6.48 -1.57
CA LEU A 24 -0.83 6.12 -2.93
C LEU A 24 -1.97 5.10 -2.89
N LYS A 25 -2.87 5.20 -3.87
CA LYS A 25 -4.00 4.26 -4.03
C LYS A 25 -3.83 3.47 -5.33
N GLY A 26 -4.07 2.17 -5.27
CA GLY A 26 -4.00 1.26 -6.41
C GLY A 26 -4.84 0.00 -6.17
N GLY A 27 -4.34 -1.16 -6.54
CA GLY A 27 -5.03 -2.44 -6.36
C GLY A 27 -5.43 -3.13 -7.67
N ASN A 28 -5.19 -2.51 -8.83
CA ASN A 28 -5.62 -3.07 -10.11
C ASN A 28 -4.60 -4.03 -10.72
N ASN A 29 -3.31 -3.70 -10.61
CA ASN A 29 -2.22 -4.49 -11.19
C ASN A 29 -0.96 -4.32 -10.32
N PRO A 30 -0.50 -5.37 -9.62
CA PRO A 30 0.66 -5.32 -8.74
C PRO A 30 1.92 -4.73 -9.36
N GLU A 31 2.26 -5.12 -10.59
CA GLU A 31 3.47 -4.69 -11.28
C GLU A 31 3.42 -3.20 -11.60
N GLU A 32 2.32 -2.74 -12.19
CA GLU A 32 2.14 -1.32 -12.54
C GLU A 32 2.00 -0.43 -11.31
N ASP A 33 1.39 -0.94 -10.23
CA ASP A 33 1.28 -0.26 -8.96
C ASP A 33 2.65 -0.15 -8.25
N ALA A 34 3.44 -1.21 -8.24
CA ALA A 34 4.81 -1.21 -7.73
C ALA A 34 5.68 -0.23 -8.52
N ARG A 35 5.64 -0.27 -9.85
CA ARG A 35 6.38 0.66 -10.72
C ARG A 35 6.08 2.13 -10.38
N ARG A 36 4.81 2.45 -10.14
CA ARG A 36 4.38 3.80 -9.74
C ARG A 36 4.94 4.18 -8.37
N LEU A 37 4.85 3.28 -7.40
CA LEU A 37 5.30 3.53 -6.04
C LEU A 37 6.83 3.71 -5.97
N ILE A 38 7.58 2.85 -6.66
CA ILE A 38 9.05 2.93 -6.79
C ILE A 38 9.43 4.28 -7.40
N LYS A 39 8.79 4.66 -8.50
CA LYS A 39 9.11 5.94 -9.16
C LYS A 39 8.83 7.14 -8.27
N VAL A 40 7.77 7.09 -7.45
CA VAL A 40 7.51 8.14 -6.46
C VAL A 40 8.56 8.14 -5.35
N ALA A 41 8.99 6.98 -4.86
CA ALA A 41 10.04 6.88 -3.85
C ALA A 41 11.37 7.47 -4.34
N GLU A 42 11.81 7.11 -5.54
CA GLU A 42 13.03 7.62 -6.18
C GLU A 42 13.04 9.15 -6.30
N GLU A 43 11.90 9.74 -6.66
CA GLU A 43 11.78 11.17 -6.94
C GLU A 43 11.65 12.04 -5.68
N LEU A 44 11.21 11.45 -4.57
CA LEU A 44 11.02 12.17 -3.30
C LEU A 44 12.17 11.98 -2.31
N GLY A 45 12.92 10.87 -2.43
CA GLY A 45 13.99 10.50 -1.51
C GLY A 45 13.50 10.12 -0.10
N ASP A 46 14.46 9.88 0.81
CA ASP A 46 14.22 9.25 2.11
C ASP A 46 13.45 10.11 3.15
N GLY A 47 13.13 11.36 2.81
CA GLY A 47 12.48 12.30 3.73
C GLY A 47 10.96 12.17 3.83
N ILE A 48 10.34 11.36 2.96
CA ILE A 48 8.88 11.24 2.83
C ILE A 48 8.45 9.80 3.07
N ARG A 49 7.51 9.61 4.00
CA ARG A 49 6.94 8.29 4.26
C ARG A 49 5.86 7.98 3.24
N LEU A 50 5.95 6.80 2.65
CA LEU A 50 4.97 6.31 1.69
C LEU A 50 4.09 5.24 2.33
N ARG A 51 2.79 5.30 2.02
CA ARG A 51 1.81 4.26 2.32
C ARG A 51 1.12 3.85 1.03
N PHE A 52 0.69 2.61 0.95
CA PHE A 52 -0.05 2.13 -0.21
C PHE A 52 -1.37 1.52 0.24
N ASP A 53 -2.45 1.90 -0.43
CA ASP A 53 -3.80 1.41 -0.20
C ASP A 53 -4.28 0.71 -1.46
N ALA A 54 -4.43 -0.60 -1.38
CA ALA A 54 -4.84 -1.44 -2.49
C ALA A 54 -6.36 -1.55 -2.62
N ASN A 55 -7.13 -0.99 -1.68
CA ASN A 55 -8.60 -0.99 -1.66
C ASN A 55 -9.21 -2.34 -2.05
N GLN A 56 -8.75 -3.42 -1.41
CA GLN A 56 -9.21 -4.81 -1.60
C GLN A 56 -8.90 -5.43 -2.98
N GLY A 57 -8.07 -4.78 -3.78
CA GLY A 57 -7.91 -5.10 -5.20
C GLY A 57 -7.09 -6.35 -5.54
N TYR A 58 -6.26 -6.84 -4.61
CA TYR A 58 -5.38 -7.96 -4.87
C TYR A 58 -5.94 -9.30 -4.37
N SER A 59 -5.54 -10.37 -5.05
CA SER A 59 -5.48 -11.69 -4.44
C SER A 59 -4.30 -11.78 -3.47
N ARG A 60 -4.28 -12.83 -2.64
CA ARG A 60 -3.14 -13.11 -1.75
C ARG A 60 -1.80 -13.17 -2.49
N SER A 61 -1.74 -13.86 -3.63
CA SER A 61 -0.51 -14.01 -4.40
C SER A 61 -0.06 -12.68 -5.02
N GLN A 62 -1.01 -11.89 -5.51
CA GLN A 62 -0.77 -10.56 -6.07
C GLN A 62 -0.24 -9.58 -5.01
N ALA A 63 -0.74 -9.65 -3.78
CA ALA A 63 -0.25 -8.82 -2.68
C ALA A 63 1.21 -9.18 -2.30
N LEU A 64 1.55 -10.48 -2.26
CA LEU A 64 2.93 -10.93 -2.00
C LEU A 64 3.87 -10.56 -3.16
N GLU A 65 3.40 -10.63 -4.41
CA GLU A 65 4.13 -10.16 -5.58
C GLU A 65 4.42 -8.66 -5.51
N PHE A 66 3.40 -7.85 -5.19
CA PHE A 66 3.55 -6.41 -4.96
C PHE A 66 4.60 -6.12 -3.88
N LEU A 67 4.47 -6.76 -2.71
CA LEU A 67 5.38 -6.57 -1.58
C LEU A 67 6.82 -6.91 -1.93
N LYS A 68 7.03 -8.00 -2.68
CA LYS A 68 8.35 -8.37 -3.18
C LYS A 68 8.91 -7.34 -4.14
N ALA A 69 8.08 -6.83 -5.07
CA ALA A 69 8.52 -5.84 -6.04
C ALA A 69 8.94 -4.51 -5.41
N VAL A 70 8.44 -4.19 -4.22
CA VAL A 70 8.70 -2.93 -3.50
C VAL A 70 9.61 -3.12 -2.27
N GLU A 71 10.33 -4.24 -2.17
CA GLU A 71 11.12 -4.58 -0.97
C GLU A 71 12.27 -3.59 -0.69
N ASP A 72 12.79 -2.94 -1.74
CA ASP A 72 13.91 -2.00 -1.66
C ASP A 72 13.49 -0.55 -1.35
N ILE A 73 12.19 -0.26 -1.23
CA ILE A 73 11.70 1.08 -0.89
C ILE A 73 11.14 1.14 0.53
N PRO A 74 11.25 2.29 1.22
CA PRO A 74 10.75 2.45 2.59
C PRO A 74 9.22 2.63 2.63
N LEU A 75 8.48 1.58 2.26
CA LEU A 75 7.02 1.53 2.38
C LEU A 75 6.63 1.35 3.85
N GLU A 76 5.96 2.34 4.43
CA GLU A 76 5.56 2.34 5.85
C GLU A 76 4.40 1.37 6.11
N LEU A 77 3.50 1.19 5.14
CA LEU A 77 2.26 0.44 5.33
C LEU A 77 1.63 -0.02 4.00
N LEU A 78 1.11 -1.24 3.99
CA LEU A 78 0.16 -1.75 3.00
C LEU A 78 -1.24 -1.85 3.61
N GLU A 79 -2.19 -1.05 3.14
CA GLU A 79 -3.57 -0.96 3.60
C GLU A 79 -4.51 -1.79 2.71
N GLN A 80 -5.32 -2.62 3.36
CA GLN A 80 -6.33 -3.53 2.79
C GLN A 80 -5.95 -4.14 1.42
N PRO A 81 -4.94 -5.03 1.37
CA PRO A 81 -4.52 -5.69 0.12
C PRO A 81 -5.63 -6.53 -0.53
N THR A 82 -6.39 -7.27 0.28
CA THR A 82 -7.34 -8.29 -0.18
C THR A 82 -8.78 -7.95 0.22
N GLY A 83 -9.74 -8.66 -0.38
CA GLY A 83 -11.17 -8.57 -0.06
C GLY A 83 -11.46 -8.53 1.45
N LYS A 84 -12.37 -7.65 1.87
CA LYS A 84 -12.68 -7.39 3.30
C LYS A 84 -13.09 -8.63 4.11
N GLU A 85 -13.64 -9.65 3.47
CA GLU A 85 -14.06 -10.90 4.14
C GLU A 85 -12.91 -11.93 4.22
N ASP A 86 -11.79 -11.71 3.52
CA ASP A 86 -10.65 -12.64 3.46
C ASP A 86 -9.58 -12.30 4.52
N ASN A 87 -10.00 -12.38 5.78
CA ASN A 87 -9.12 -12.16 6.93
C ASN A 87 -7.95 -13.16 6.98
N ALA A 88 -8.17 -14.38 6.45
CA ALA A 88 -7.14 -15.40 6.37
C ALA A 88 -5.98 -14.97 5.45
N SER A 89 -6.28 -14.37 4.31
CA SER A 89 -5.25 -13.79 3.45
C SER A 89 -4.58 -12.59 4.10
N LEU A 90 -5.34 -11.72 4.77
CA LEU A 90 -4.77 -10.56 5.45
C LEU A 90 -3.71 -10.98 6.49
N GLY A 91 -4.04 -11.93 7.37
CA GLY A 91 -3.11 -12.46 8.36
C GLY A 91 -1.93 -13.23 7.75
N HIS A 92 -2.16 -13.96 6.65
CA HIS A 92 -1.08 -14.66 5.95
C HIS A 92 -0.08 -13.67 5.33
N ILE A 93 -0.55 -12.61 4.67
CA ILE A 93 0.33 -11.58 4.09
C ILE A 93 1.10 -10.87 5.19
N ALA A 94 0.42 -10.45 6.27
CA ALA A 94 1.05 -9.79 7.41
C ALA A 94 2.17 -10.64 8.02
N SER A 95 1.99 -11.95 8.13
CA SER A 95 2.99 -12.87 8.70
C SER A 95 4.19 -13.14 7.79
N ASN A 96 4.09 -12.83 6.49
CA ASN A 96 5.12 -13.10 5.48
C ASN A 96 5.68 -11.81 4.84
N SER A 97 5.42 -10.66 5.46
CA SER A 97 5.82 -9.35 4.97
C SER A 97 6.66 -8.62 6.01
N THR A 98 7.69 -7.91 5.56
CA THR A 98 8.42 -6.94 6.40
C THR A 98 7.67 -5.62 6.53
N VAL A 99 6.84 -5.29 5.54
CA VAL A 99 5.95 -4.12 5.56
C VAL A 99 4.69 -4.46 6.37
N PRO A 100 4.33 -3.66 7.39
CA PRO A 100 3.10 -3.86 8.13
C PRO A 100 1.86 -3.81 7.22
N VAL A 101 0.91 -4.71 7.49
CA VAL A 101 -0.37 -4.78 6.78
C VAL A 101 -1.47 -4.24 7.69
N MET A 102 -2.27 -3.31 7.18
CA MET A 102 -3.39 -2.70 7.91
C MET A 102 -4.72 -3.18 7.34
N ALA A 103 -5.66 -3.52 8.23
CA ALA A 103 -7.07 -3.66 7.91
C ALA A 103 -7.73 -2.27 7.82
N ASP A 104 -8.52 -2.03 6.77
CA ASP A 104 -9.46 -0.90 6.68
C ASP A 104 -10.88 -1.45 6.55
N GLU A 105 -11.29 -1.90 5.37
CA GLU A 105 -12.64 -2.43 5.16
C GLU A 105 -12.93 -3.74 5.90
N SER A 106 -11.90 -4.47 6.34
CA SER A 106 -12.03 -5.64 7.22
C SER A 106 -12.33 -5.27 8.68
N LEU A 107 -12.22 -4.00 9.10
CA LEU A 107 -12.36 -3.56 10.50
C LEU A 107 -13.33 -2.39 10.63
N LEU A 108 -14.64 -2.66 10.56
CA LEU A 108 -15.68 -1.63 10.65
C LEU A 108 -16.44 -1.62 11.99
N SER A 109 -16.40 -2.72 12.73
CA SER A 109 -17.03 -2.86 14.04
C SER A 109 -16.08 -3.41 15.09
N LEU A 110 -16.45 -3.25 16.37
CA LEU A 110 -15.72 -3.88 17.47
C LEU A 110 -15.65 -5.41 17.32
N MET A 111 -16.70 -6.03 16.77
CA MET A 111 -16.70 -7.47 16.53
C MET A 111 -15.65 -7.88 15.50
N ASP A 112 -15.39 -7.04 14.49
CA ASP A 112 -14.38 -7.32 13.48
C ASP A 112 -12.97 -7.25 14.07
N ALA A 113 -12.73 -6.38 15.06
CA ALA A 113 -11.47 -6.34 15.81
C ALA A 113 -11.16 -7.69 16.45
N PHE A 114 -12.16 -8.34 17.05
CA PHE A 114 -12.00 -9.68 17.64
C PHE A 114 -11.77 -10.78 16.60
N LYS A 115 -12.25 -10.61 15.36
CA LYS A 115 -11.99 -11.57 14.27
C LYS A 115 -10.57 -11.45 13.71
N LEU A 116 -9.91 -10.31 13.91
CA LEU A 116 -8.56 -10.00 13.41
C LEU A 116 -7.46 -10.15 14.48
N ALA A 117 -7.84 -10.38 15.73
CA ALA A 117 -6.94 -10.51 16.89
C ALA A 117 -6.18 -11.84 16.94
#